data_AF-A0A8B3P6Y0-F1
#
_entry.id   AF-A0A8B3P6Y0-F1
#
_cell.length_a   1.000
_cell.length_b   1.000
_cell.length_c   1.000
_cell.angle_alpha   90.00
_cell.angle_beta   90.00
_cell.angle_gamma   90.00
#
_symmetry.space_group_name_H-M   'P 1'
#
loop_
_entity.id
_entity.type
_entity.pdbx_description
1 polymer ?
#
loop_
_entity_poly.entity_id
_entity_poly.type
_entity_poly.pdbx_seq_one_letter_code
_entity_poly.pdbx_strand_id
1 'polypeptide(L)' 'IPGTETCLRIGGYVRYDIGAGDIGSFNGARAIDRMDGDVQDTWRKNARFALKTWTGQETELGTLKTYT' A
#
# COMPACT_ATOMS: atom_id res chain seq x y z
N ILE A 1 9.81 -0.68 33.30
CA ILE A 1 10.15 -0.12 34.62
C ILE A 1 8.85 0.04 35.40
N PRO A 2 8.78 -0.25 36.72
CA PRO A 2 7.59 0.10 37.49
C PRO A 2 7.30 1.60 37.31
N GLY A 3 6.18 1.95 36.69
CA GLY A 3 5.84 3.35 36.34
C GLY A 3 6.07 3.78 34.88
N THR A 4 6.57 2.93 33.98
CA THR A 4 6.66 3.26 32.54
C THR A 4 5.49 2.69 31.74
N GLU A 5 4.71 3.56 31.11
CA GLU A 5 3.67 3.17 30.16
C GLU A 5 4.30 2.97 28.76
N THR A 6 4.06 1.81 28.17
CA THR A 6 4.48 1.54 26.77
C THR A 6 3.32 1.87 25.85
N CYS A 7 3.48 2.91 25.04
CA CYS A 7 2.50 3.30 24.03
C CYS A 7 2.83 2.60 22.71
N LEU A 8 1.90 1.76 22.24
CA LEU A 8 1.96 1.15 20.92
C LEU A 8 1.02 1.89 19.98
N ARG A 9 1.57 2.46 18.91
CA ARG A 9 0.78 2.96 17.78
C ARG A 9 1.04 2.07 16.58
N ILE A 10 -0.03 1.63 15.94
CA ILE A 10 0.02 0.86 14.70
C ILE A 10 -0.69 1.68 13.63
N GLY A 11 -0.15 1.71 12.43
CA GLY A 11 -0.76 2.40 11.30
C GLY A 11 -0.14 1.96 9.99
N GLY A 12 -0.68 2.44 8.89
CA GLY A 12 -0.30 1.96 7.58
C GLY A 12 -1.33 2.35 6.55
N TYR A 13 -1.13 1.87 5.33
CA TYR A 13 -2.11 2.02 4.27
C TYR A 13 -2.10 0.81 3.34
N VAL A 14 -3.26 0.60 2.74
CA VAL A 14 -3.44 -0.26 1.58
C VAL A 14 -3.87 0.64 0.45
N ARG A 15 -3.21 0.52 -0.69
CA ARG A 15 -3.61 1.21 -1.92
C ARG A 15 -3.82 0.20 -3.01
N TYR A 16 -4.93 0.33 -3.70
CA TYR A 16 -5.27 -0.49 -4.85
C TYR A 16 -5.64 0.43 -6.01
N ASP A 17 -4.90 0.31 -7.11
CA ASP A 17 -5.16 1.05 -8.34
C ASP A 17 -5.62 0.06 -9.41
N ILE A 18 -6.79 0.32 -9.99
CA ILE A 18 -7.31 -0.39 -11.17
C ILE A 18 -7.51 0.60 -12.31
N GLY A 19 -7.01 0.25 -13.49
CA GLY A 19 -7.17 1.02 -14.71
C GLY A 19 -7.63 0.12 -15.85
N ALA A 20 -8.56 0.62 -16.65
CA ALA A 20 -8.97 0.03 -17.91
C ALA A 20 -8.75 1.08 -19.01
N GLY A 21 -8.22 0.65 -20.15
CA GLY A 21 -7.96 1.56 -21.28
C GLY A 21 -6.58 2.24 -21.28
N ASP A 22 -6.30 2.97 -22.35
CA ASP A 22 -5.09 3.78 -22.54
C ASP A 22 -5.40 5.28 -22.38
N ILE A 23 -4.45 6.08 -21.91
CA ILE A 23 -4.62 7.54 -21.79
C ILE A 23 -4.54 8.14 -23.20
N GLY A 24 -5.68 8.61 -23.72
CA GLY A 24 -5.73 9.37 -24.98
C GLY A 24 -6.29 8.63 -26.20
N SER A 25 -6.82 7.42 -26.04
CA SER A 25 -7.49 6.67 -27.12
C SER A 25 -8.92 6.32 -26.74
N PHE A 26 -9.89 6.68 -27.59
CA PHE A 26 -11.30 6.27 -27.45
C PHE A 26 -11.52 4.75 -27.63
N ASN A 27 -10.48 4.03 -28.06
CA ASN A 27 -10.54 2.61 -28.42
C ASN A 27 -9.95 1.68 -27.34
N GLY A 28 -9.48 2.22 -26.21
CA GLY A 28 -8.89 1.44 -25.10
C GLY A 28 -7.50 0.84 -25.38
N ALA A 29 -6.84 0.35 -24.34
CA ALA A 29 -5.58 -0.38 -24.41
C ALA A 29 -5.89 -1.85 -24.74
N ARG A 30 -5.39 -2.35 -25.89
CA ARG A 30 -5.68 -3.70 -26.39
C ARG A 30 -4.41 -4.56 -26.43
N ALA A 31 -4.56 -5.85 -26.15
CA ALA A 31 -3.50 -6.85 -26.27
C ALA A 31 -3.96 -8.00 -27.16
N ILE A 32 -3.02 -8.56 -27.93
CA ILE A 32 -3.24 -9.80 -28.67
C ILE A 32 -3.10 -10.94 -27.66
N ASP A 33 -4.16 -11.72 -27.53
CA ASP A 33 -4.17 -12.92 -26.73
C ASP A 33 -3.16 -13.94 -27.28
N ARG A 34 -2.43 -14.61 -26.39
CA ARG A 34 -1.35 -15.55 -26.77
C ARG A 34 -1.86 -16.95 -27.08
N MET A 35 -3.10 -17.27 -26.71
CA MET A 35 -3.73 -18.58 -26.85
C MET A 35 -4.42 -18.74 -28.21
N ASP A 36 -5.17 -17.74 -28.66
CA ASP A 36 -5.95 -17.79 -29.90
C ASP A 36 -5.66 -16.65 -30.89
N GLY A 37 -4.94 -15.60 -30.46
CA GLY A 37 -4.60 -14.45 -31.30
C GLY A 37 -5.70 -13.39 -31.37
N ASP A 38 -6.78 -13.54 -30.60
CA ASP A 38 -7.85 -12.55 -30.55
C ASP A 38 -7.38 -11.27 -29.84
N VAL A 39 -7.97 -10.14 -30.20
CA VAL A 39 -7.65 -8.86 -29.57
C VAL A 39 -8.58 -8.64 -28.38
N GLN A 40 -8.00 -8.52 -27.19
CA GLN A 40 -8.71 -8.34 -25.93
C GLN A 40 -8.36 -7.01 -25.27
N ASP A 41 -9.30 -6.49 -24.47
CA ASP A 41 -9.07 -5.32 -23.64
C ASP A 41 -8.10 -5.62 -22.50
N THR A 42 -7.26 -4.64 -22.15
CA THR A 42 -6.28 -4.77 -21.08
C THR A 42 -6.70 -4.02 -19.82
N TRP A 43 -6.34 -4.62 -18.69
CA TRP A 43 -6.53 -4.05 -17.37
C TRP A 43 -5.20 -3.95 -16.64
N ARG A 44 -5.01 -2.86 -15.90
CA ARG A 44 -3.87 -2.65 -15.01
C ARG A 44 -4.35 -2.76 -13.57
N LYS A 45 -3.76 -3.67 -12.79
CA LYS A 45 -3.97 -3.77 -11.34
C LYS A 45 -2.65 -3.56 -10.62
N ASN A 46 -2.63 -2.68 -9.62
CA ASN A 46 -1.49 -2.46 -8.74
C ASN A 46 -1.97 -2.41 -7.29
N ALA A 47 -1.38 -3.25 -6.44
CA ALA A 47 -1.65 -3.27 -5.01
C ALA A 47 -0.38 -2.88 -4.24
N ARG A 48 -0.51 -1.99 -3.27
CA ARG A 48 0.56 -1.58 -2.36
C ARG A 48 0.09 -1.73 -0.92
N PHE A 49 0.92 -2.35 -0.10
CA PHE A 49 0.69 -2.55 1.32
C PHE A 49 1.85 -1.94 2.11
N ALA A 50 1.54 -1.12 3.12
CA ALA A 50 2.52 -0.57 4.03
C ALA A 50 2.03 -0.68 5.47
N LEU A 51 2.84 -1.28 6.33
CA LEU A 51 2.63 -1.38 7.77
C LEU A 51 3.72 -0.59 8.49
N LYS A 52 3.32 0.17 9.51
CA LYS A 52 4.21 0.94 10.37
C LYS A 52 3.82 0.71 11.83
N THR A 53 4.79 0.39 12.66
CA THR A 53 4.62 0.25 14.10
C THR A 53 5.52 1.25 14.80
N TRP A 54 4.94 2.03 15.71
CA TRP A 54 5.67 2.94 16.56
C TRP A 54 5.54 2.46 17.99
N THR A 55 6.68 2.31 18.66
CA THR A 55 6.73 2.04 20.10
C THR A 55 7.36 3.23 20.80
N GLY A 56 6.63 3.76 21.77
CA GLY A 56 7.10 4.79 22.70
C GLY A 56 7.11 4.24 24.12
N GLN A 57 8.14 4.55 24.91
CA GLN A 57 8.06 4.41 26.37
C GLN A 57 7.90 5.80 26.97
N GLU A 58 6.78 6.06 27.62
CA GLU A 58 6.64 7.25 28.45
C GLU A 58 7.28 6.96 29.81
N THR A 59 8.34 7.71 30.12
CA THR A 59 9.00 7.72 31.42
C THR A 59 8.74 9.07 32.10
N GLU A 60 8.93 9.17 33.42
CA GLU A 60 8.84 10.45 34.13
C GLU A 60 9.82 11.54 33.61
N LEU A 61 10.80 11.15 32.76
CA LEU A 61 11.80 12.01 32.15
C LEU A 61 11.60 12.20 30.63
N GLY A 62 10.46 11.75 30.08
CA GLY A 62 10.07 11.93 28.68
C GLY A 62 9.99 10.64 27.88
N THR A 63 9.64 10.80 26.59
CA THR A 63 9.30 9.71 25.66
C THR A 63 10.52 9.12 24.96
N LEU A 64 10.79 7.82 25.15
CA LEU A 64 11.76 7.07 24.36
C LEU A 64 11.08 6.51 23.10
N LYS A 65 11.50 6.92 21.88
CA LYS A 65 10.95 6.42 20.61
C LYS A 65 11.90 5.43 19.95
N THR A 66 11.41 4.23 19.63
CA THR A 66 12.13 3.28 18.78
C THR A 66 11.48 3.24 17.40
N TYR A 67 12.25 3.51 16.35
CA TYR A 67 11.82 3.41 14.95
C TYR A 67 12.33 2.08 14.38
N THR A 68 11.46 1.32 13.71
CA THR A 68 11.81 0.15 12.87
C THR A 68 10.99 0.21 11.61
#